data_AF-A0A0C1N6U6-F1
#
_entry.id   AF-A0A0C1N6U6-F1
#
_cell.length_a   1.000
_cell.length_b   1.000
_cell.length_c   1.000
_cell.angle_alpha   90.00
_cell.angle_beta   90.00
_cell.angle_gamma   90.00
#
_symmetry.space_group_name_H-M   'P 1'
#
loop_
_entity.id
_entity.type
_entity.pdbx_description
1 polymer ?
#
loop_
_entity_poly.entity_id
_entity_poly.type
_entity_poly.pdbx_seq_one_letter_code
_entity_poly.pdbx_strand_id
1 'polypeptide(L)'
;MMSTIPLYIALLFYVFMAFSFFQKWLDFFIADAEMTSEERVFSTIILVMATVFWPIVVPFAYLEVLKFHQKHKEVIDSLLASSNSRLQDK
;
A
#
# COMPACT_ATOMS: atom_id res chain seq x y z
N MET A 1 37.19 1.46 17.03
CA MET A 1 36.20 0.36 16.99
C MET A 1 34.86 0.99 16.61
N MET A 2 34.30 0.66 15.44
CA MET A 2 32.95 1.10 15.07
C MET A 2 31.97 0.41 16.02
N SER A 3 31.15 1.17 16.75
CA SER A 3 30.07 0.60 17.56
C SER A 3 29.09 -0.13 16.66
N THR A 4 28.97 -1.45 16.82
CA THR A 4 28.02 -2.31 16.10
C THR A 4 26.61 -2.26 16.69
N ILE A 5 26.45 -1.71 17.89
CA ILE A 5 25.18 -1.53 18.62
C ILE A 5 24.08 -0.89 17.76
N PRO A 6 24.28 0.25 17.06
CA PRO A 6 23.22 0.85 16.23
C PRO A 6 22.78 -0.04 15.07
N LEU A 7 23.67 -0.87 14.51
CA LEU A 7 23.31 -1.80 13.43
C LEU A 7 22.36 -2.89 13.93
N TYR A 8 22.58 -3.43 15.13
CA TYR A 8 21.68 -4.42 15.71
C TYR A 8 20.31 -3.84 16.03
N ILE A 9 20.24 -2.60 16.52
CA ILE A 9 18.96 -1.91 16.77
C ILE A 9 18.21 -1.68 15.46
N ALA A 10 18.91 -1.21 14.42
CA ALA A 10 18.31 -1.00 13.09
C ALA A 10 17.81 -2.32 12.49
N LEU A 11 18.55 -3.42 12.64
CA LEU A 11 18.15 -4.74 12.19
C LEU A 11 16.89 -5.23 12.91
N LEU A 12 16.83 -5.10 14.24
CA LEU A 12 15.66 -5.48 15.03
C LEU A 12 14.43 -4.66 14.62
N PHE A 13 14.59 -3.36 14.46
CA PHE A 13 13.52 -2.48 14.00
C PHE A 13 13.04 -2.88 12.60
N TYR A 14 13.97 -3.15 11.68
CA TYR A 14 13.65 -3.57 10.32
C TYR A 14 12.84 -4.88 10.31
N VAL A 15 13.25 -5.90 11.08
CA VAL A 15 12.53 -7.18 11.16
C VAL A 15 11.16 -7.00 11.82
N PHE A 16 11.07 -6.21 12.88
CA PHE A 16 9.80 -5.94 13.57
C PHE A 16 8.78 -5.24 12.65
N MET A 17 9.22 -4.23 11.90
CA MET A 17 8.37 -3.55 10.92
C MET A 17 7.97 -4.50 9.78
N ALA A 18 8.93 -5.26 9.23
CA ALA A 18 8.66 -6.23 8.18
C ALA A 18 7.60 -7.26 8.63
N PHE A 19 7.70 -7.79 9.85
CA PHE A 19 6.71 -8.71 10.40
C PHE A 19 5.31 -8.09 10.52
N SER A 20 5.24 -6.83 10.98
CA SER A 20 3.98 -6.09 11.11
C SER A 20 3.30 -5.89 9.75
N PHE A 21 4.07 -5.51 8.72
CA PHE A 21 3.55 -5.36 7.36
C PHE A 21 3.15 -6.71 6.76
N PHE A 22 3.96 -7.74 6.94
CA PHE A 22 3.67 -9.09 6.47
C PHE A 22 2.34 -9.59 7.00
N GLN A 23 2.07 -9.43 8.31
CA GLN A 23 0.79 -9.85 8.89
C GLN A 23 -0.39 -9.11 8.24
N LYS A 24 -0.30 -7.78 8.09
CA LYS A 24 -1.36 -6.98 7.48
C LYS A 24 -1.64 -7.38 6.03
N TRP A 25 -0.59 -7.59 5.25
CA TRP A 25 -0.74 -8.00 3.86
C TRP A 25 -1.19 -9.45 3.75
N LEU A 26 -0.76 -10.34 4.65
CA LEU A 26 -1.22 -11.72 4.70
C LEU A 26 -2.71 -11.80 5.04
N ASP A 27 -3.18 -11.03 6.02
CA ASP A 27 -4.61 -10.95 6.35
C ASP A 27 -5.44 -10.48 5.16
N PHE A 28 -4.98 -9.43 4.46
CA PHE A 28 -5.62 -8.95 3.23
C PHE A 28 -5.64 -10.04 2.15
N PHE A 29 -4.54 -10.78 2.03
CA PHE A 29 -4.37 -11.84 1.06
C PHE A 29 -5.28 -13.05 1.33
N ILE A 30 -5.47 -13.41 2.59
CA ILE A 30 -6.35 -14.51 3.01
C ILE A 30 -7.83 -14.11 2.88
N ALA A 31 -8.15 -12.84 3.10
CA ALA A 31 -9.50 -12.31 2.96
C ALA A 31 -10.01 -12.34 1.50
N ASP A 32 -9.10 -12.36 0.52
CA ASP A 32 -9.44 -12.48 -0.90
C ASP A 32 -9.77 -13.95 -1.24
N ALA A 33 -11.05 -14.31 -1.05
CA ALA A 33 -11.54 -15.67 -1.18
C ALA A 33 -11.73 -16.15 -2.63
N GLU A 34 -11.61 -15.27 -3.63
CA GLU A 34 -11.86 -15.62 -5.04
C GLU A 34 -10.61 -16.05 -5.82
N MET A 35 -9.43 -16.10 -5.18
CA MET A 35 -8.20 -16.50 -5.86
C MET A 35 -8.10 -18.00 -6.15
N THR A 36 -7.72 -18.32 -7.38
CA THR A 36 -7.36 -19.69 -7.77
C THR A 36 -6.06 -20.15 -7.11
N SER A 37 -5.83 -21.46 -7.05
CA SER A 37 -4.65 -22.07 -6.40
C SER A 37 -3.32 -21.54 -6.95
N GLU A 38 -3.25 -21.22 -8.24
CA GLU A 38 -2.05 -20.72 -8.92
C GLU A 38 -1.77 -19.26 -8.56
N GLU A 39 -2.81 -18.42 -8.57
CA GLU A 39 -2.74 -17.00 -8.16
C GLU A 39 -2.35 -16.87 -6.70
N ARG A 40 -2.77 -17.83 -5.86
CA ARG A 40 -2.41 -17.90 -4.44
C ARG A 40 -0.91 -18.06 -4.23
N VAL A 41 -0.26 -18.92 -5.00
CA VAL A 41 1.20 -19.12 -4.91
C VAL A 41 1.94 -17.88 -5.40
N PHE A 42 1.55 -17.36 -6.57
CA PHE A 42 2.21 -16.19 -7.15
C PHE A 42 2.14 -14.98 -6.24
N SER A 43 0.97 -14.73 -5.67
CA SER A 43 0.78 -13.61 -4.77
C SER A 43 1.46 -13.81 -3.42
N THR A 44 1.63 -15.04 -2.95
CA THR A 44 2.48 -15.32 -1.78
C THR A 44 3.95 -14.96 -2.06
N ILE A 45 4.45 -15.23 -3.27
CA ILE A 45 5.81 -14.82 -3.67
C ILE A 45 5.90 -13.29 -3.68
N ILE A 46 4.90 -12.60 -4.24
CA ILE A 46 4.82 -11.14 -4.23
C ILE A 46 4.78 -10.61 -2.79
N LEU A 47 4.01 -11.22 -1.90
CA LEU A 47 3.90 -10.86 -0.48
C LEU A 47 5.27 -10.90 0.22
N VAL A 48 6.02 -11.97 0.00
CA VAL A 48 7.37 -12.13 0.55
C VAL A 48 8.31 -11.09 -0.03
N MET A 49 8.29 -10.88 -1.36
CA MET A 49 9.12 -9.84 -2.00
C MET A 49 8.77 -8.46 -1.47
N ALA A 50 7.48 -8.12 -1.36
CA ALA A 50 7.01 -6.85 -0.83
C ALA A 50 7.48 -6.63 0.61
N THR A 51 7.57 -7.71 1.41
CA THR A 51 8.01 -7.67 2.81
C THR A 51 9.51 -7.44 2.93
N VAL A 52 10.31 -8.07 2.07
CA VAL A 52 11.76 -7.81 2.02
C VAL A 52 12.03 -6.39 1.51
N PHE A 53 11.31 -5.96 0.48
CA PHE A 53 11.47 -4.63 -0.11
C PHE A 53 10.55 -3.58 0.52
N TRP A 54 10.06 -3.80 1.74
CA TRP A 54 9.10 -2.90 2.40
C TRP A 54 9.56 -1.43 2.45
N PRO A 55 10.86 -1.08 2.65
CA PRO A 55 11.27 0.32 2.69
C PRO A 55 11.09 1.04 1.35
N ILE A 56 10.98 0.30 0.24
CA ILE A 56 10.73 0.83 -1.10
C ILE A 56 9.24 0.69 -1.45
N VAL A 57 8.66 -0.47 -1.21
CA VAL A 57 7.27 -0.78 -1.57
C VAL A 57 6.29 0.11 -0.83
N VAL A 58 6.51 0.38 0.46
CA VAL A 58 5.61 1.23 1.27
C VAL A 58 5.56 2.68 0.74
N PRO A 59 6.69 3.38 0.50
CA PRO A 59 6.66 4.70 -0.12
C PRO A 59 6.01 4.72 -1.50
N PHE A 60 6.33 3.73 -2.35
CA PHE A 60 5.75 3.64 -3.69
C PHE A 60 4.23 3.45 -3.64
N ALA A 61 3.74 2.53 -2.80
CA ALA A 61 2.31 2.33 -2.60
C ALA A 61 1.62 3.63 -2.12
N TYR A 62 2.26 4.38 -1.23
CA TYR A 62 1.72 5.66 -0.76
C TYR A 62 1.68 6.72 -1.87
N LEU A 63 2.68 6.77 -2.75
CA LEU A 63 2.70 7.65 -3.92
C LEU A 63 1.60 7.30 -4.93
N GLU A 64 1.36 6.01 -5.17
CA GLU A 64 0.28 5.52 -6.02
C GLU A 64 -1.09 5.98 -5.49
N VAL A 65 -1.33 5.76 -4.19
CA VAL A 65 -2.56 6.17 -3.50
C VAL A 65 -2.73 7.70 -3.55
N LEU A 66 -1.66 8.47 -3.35
CA LEU A 66 -1.71 9.92 -3.41
C LEU A 66 -2.05 10.43 -4.81
N LYS A 67 -1.43 9.86 -5.86
CA LYS A 67 -1.73 10.19 -7.26
C LYS A 67 -3.17 9.85 -7.61
N PHE A 68 -3.66 8.70 -7.16
CA PHE A 68 -5.05 8.31 -7.34
C PHE A 68 -6.00 9.32 -6.67
N HIS A 69 -5.71 9.70 -5.43
CA HIS A 69 -6.53 10.64 -4.69
C HIS A 69 -6.56 12.04 -5.34
N GLN A 70 -5.45 12.51 -5.90
CA GLN A 70 -5.40 13.77 -6.64
C GLN A 70 -6.22 13.71 -7.93
N LYS A 71 -6.04 12.66 -8.74
CA LYS A 71 -6.74 12.49 -10.02
C LYS A 71 -8.26 12.38 -9.84
N HIS A 72 -8.71 11.65 -8.82
CA HIS A 72 -10.14 11.49 -8.57
C HIS A 72 -10.76 12.71 -7.90
N LYS A 73 -10.00 13.49 -7.12
CA LYS A 73 -10.48 14.75 -6.54
C LYS A 73 -10.87 15.77 -7.62
N GLU A 74 -10.07 15.94 -8.67
CA GLU A 74 -10.41 16.85 -9.78
C GLU A 74 -11.68 16.43 -10.53
N VAL A 75 -11.86 15.11 -10.73
CA VAL A 75 -13.07 14.58 -11.36
C VAL A 75 -14.30 14.80 -10.46
N ILE A 76 -14.18 14.54 -9.15
CA ILE A 76 -15.28 14.75 -8.21
C ILE A 76 -15.62 16.24 -8.09
N ASP A 77 -14.62 17.13 -8.01
CA ASP A 77 -14.82 18.57 -7.91
C ASP A 77 -15.47 19.14 -9.19
N SER A 78 -15.07 18.64 -10.37
CA SER A 78 -15.69 19.04 -11.65
C SER A 78 -17.13 18.53 -11.79
N LEU A 79 -17.43 17.30 -11.32
CA LEU A 79 -18.80 16.77 -11.28
C LEU A 79 -19.68 17.56 -10.30
N LEU A 80 -19.15 17.94 -9.14
CA LEU A 80 -19.85 18.78 -8.16
C LEU A 80 -20.13 20.17 -8.75
N ALA A 81 -19.15 20.80 -9.39
CA ALA A 81 -19.31 22.11 -10.02
C ALA A 81 -20.34 22.07 -11.18
N SER A 82 -20.28 21.04 -12.03
CA SER A 82 -21.23 20.81 -13.13
C SER A 82 -22.65 20.54 -12.64
N SER A 83 -22.82 19.78 -11.56
CA SER A 83 -24.14 19.49 -11.00
C SER A 83 -24.76 20.75 -10.39
N ASN A 84 -23.96 21.57 -9.71
CA ASN A 84 -24.43 22.78 -9.06
C ASN A 84 -24.87 23.84 -10.09
N SER A 85 -24.16 23.99 -11.21
CA SER A 85 -24.57 24.90 -12.28
C SER A 85 -25.87 24.46 -12.97
N ARG A 86 -26.10 23.15 -13.16
CA ARG A 86 -27.37 22.63 -13.72
C ARG A 86 -28.58 22.82 -12.81
N LEU A 87 -28.38 22.93 -11.50
CA LEU A 87 -29.46 23.20 -10.56
C LEU A 87 -29.84 24.69 -10.50
N GLN A 88 -28.97 25.58 -10.97
CA GLN A 88 -29.16 27.03 -10.93
C GLN A 88 -29.80 27.59 -12.23
N ASP A 89 -29.80 26.81 -13.31
CA ASP A 89 -30.41 27.15 -14.62
C ASP A 89 -31.92 26.83 -14.70
N LYS A 90 -32.52 26.35 -13.60
CA LYS A 90 -33.91 25.87 -13.53
C LYS A 90 -34.71 26.65 -12.51
#